data_AF-A0A7W8Z1X7-F1
#
_entry.id   AF-A0A7W8Z1X7-F1
#
_cell.length_a   1.000
_cell.length_b   1.000
_cell.length_c   1.000
_cell.angle_alpha   90.00
_cell.angle_beta   90.00
_cell.angle_gamma   90.00
#
_symmetry.space_group_name_H-M   'P 1'
#
loop_
_entity.id
_entity.type
_entity.pdbx_description
1 polymer ?
#
loop_
_entity_poly.entity_id
_entity_poly.type
_entity_poly.pdbx_seq_one_letter_code
_entity_poly.pdbx_strand_id
1 'polypeptide(L)'
;MSDEHRDHDPHHRDHVPEHVVTGTSMPAVTSNHRDGGGVTPADVHHKVFSTVRFREGYDMAEVDGFLAQVEATLTGLLHERAVLTARLGALPRSGDPSQTSAGENVARIVAVAQQAADQVIRDAHEQAAEIITQAHARADAVEDAAAAAAAVRERDAATRHRAAMAELDGLRSTRERRIHELYALTRDYGARFTGSMESQARQIHALVRDLERQADALLRELDPSSAHAAATEQPAAEDAGPLGRTPQAAGPSK
;
A
#
# COMPACT_ATOMS: atom_id res chain seq x y z
N MET A 1 18.59 -3.02 6.38
CA MET A 1 17.86 -2.20 7.37
C MET A 1 17.73 -0.81 6.80
N SER A 2 16.66 -0.59 6.05
CA SER A 2 16.01 0.70 5.77
C SER A 2 14.64 0.31 5.22
N ASP A 3 13.68 0.25 6.15
CA ASP A 3 12.25 0.13 5.89
C ASP A 3 11.80 1.32 5.07
N GLU A 4 11.34 1.08 3.85
CA GLU A 4 10.58 2.05 3.08
C GLU A 4 9.32 1.36 2.53
N HIS A 5 8.47 0.94 3.47
CA HIS A 5 7.08 0.58 3.21
C HIS A 5 6.27 1.87 3.37
N ARG A 6 5.97 2.53 2.25
CA ARG A 6 4.96 3.59 2.22
C ARG A 6 3.71 3.02 1.58
N ASP A 7 2.77 2.68 2.45
CA ASP A 7 1.44 2.17 2.17
C ASP A 7 0.75 2.96 1.05
N HIS A 8 0.22 2.21 0.10
CA HIS A 8 -0.77 2.67 -0.86
C HIS A 8 -2.14 2.34 -0.27
N ASP A 9 -2.74 3.33 0.37
CA ASP A 9 -4.03 3.28 1.04
C ASP A 9 -5.18 3.21 0.01
N PRO A 10 -6.06 2.18 0.01
CA PRO A 10 -7.16 2.08 -0.93
C PRO A 10 -8.51 2.37 -0.27
N HIS A 11 -8.73 3.57 0.27
CA HIS A 11 -10.07 4.00 0.70
C HIS A 11 -10.34 5.49 0.44
N HIS A 12 -10.60 5.85 -0.81
CA HIS A 12 -11.41 7.04 -1.10
C HIS A 12 -12.87 6.62 -1.23
N ARG A 13 -13.55 6.52 -0.08
CA ARG A 13 -15.01 6.49 0.00
C ARG A 13 -15.47 7.79 0.64
N ASP A 14 -16.39 8.44 -0.07
CA ASP A 14 -17.00 9.72 0.23
C ASP A 14 -17.43 9.84 1.70
N HIS A 15 -16.84 10.81 2.39
CA HIS A 15 -17.28 11.27 3.69
C HIS A 15 -18.31 12.38 3.45
N VAL A 16 -19.59 12.07 3.69
CA VAL A 16 -20.66 13.07 3.74
C VAL A 16 -20.61 13.73 5.12
N PRO A 17 -20.34 15.03 5.26
CA PRO A 17 -20.41 15.68 6.57
C PRO A 17 -21.86 16.07 6.90
N GLU A 18 -22.37 15.55 8.02
CA GLU A 18 -23.56 16.08 8.68
C GLU A 18 -23.29 17.51 9.18
N HIS A 19 -24.04 18.49 8.67
CA HIS A 19 -24.10 19.83 9.26
C HIS A 19 -25.39 19.97 10.08
N VAL A 20 -25.22 19.93 11.39
CA VAL A 20 -26.17 20.45 12.38
C VAL A 20 -26.37 21.94 12.11
N VAL A 21 -27.57 22.35 11.68
CA VAL A 21 -27.98 23.75 11.63
C VAL A 21 -28.90 24.04 12.81
N THR A 22 -28.29 24.59 13.86
CA THR A 22 -28.96 25.31 14.93
C THR A 22 -29.76 26.49 14.37
N GLY A 23 -30.96 26.68 14.91
CA GLY A 23 -31.97 27.61 14.41
C GLY A 23 -31.54 29.08 14.36
N THR A 24 -32.09 29.79 13.38
CA THR A 24 -32.23 31.25 13.41
C THR A 24 -33.46 31.63 12.59
N SER A 25 -34.48 32.05 13.34
CA SER A 25 -35.54 33.02 13.04
C SER A 25 -35.85 33.34 11.57
N MET A 26 -37.01 32.87 11.09
CA MET A 26 -37.65 33.29 9.84
C MET A 26 -38.32 34.67 10.02
N PRO A 27 -38.15 35.64 9.09
CA PRO A 27 -39.00 36.82 9.05
C PRO A 27 -40.38 36.47 8.48
N ALA A 28 -41.43 37.01 9.11
CA ALA A 28 -42.82 36.79 8.76
C ALA A 28 -43.12 37.22 7.31
N VAL A 29 -43.46 36.26 6.45
CA VAL A 29 -44.11 36.53 5.16
C VAL A 29 -45.62 36.59 5.38
N THR A 30 -46.22 37.71 4.99
CA THR A 30 -47.67 37.91 5.06
C THR A 30 -48.34 37.12 3.93
N SER A 31 -48.77 35.88 4.22
CA SER A 31 -49.67 35.14 3.33
C SER A 31 -51.09 35.68 3.48
N ASN A 32 -51.59 36.30 2.41
CA ASN A 32 -52.98 36.65 2.26
C ASN A 32 -53.74 35.39 1.79
N HIS A 33 -54.10 34.51 2.73
CA HIS A 33 -55.03 33.41 2.46
C HIS A 33 -55.98 33.26 3.65
N ARG A 34 -57.05 34.05 3.62
CA ARG A 34 -58.24 33.80 4.44
C ARG A 34 -59.02 32.67 3.78
N ASP A 35 -59.57 31.82 4.62
CA ASP A 35 -60.48 30.69 4.37
C ASP A 35 -59.80 29.35 4.09
N GLY A 36 -60.14 28.36 4.93
CA GLY A 36 -59.59 27.00 4.93
C GLY A 36 -60.05 26.13 3.77
N GLY A 37 -59.75 26.57 2.54
CA GLY A 37 -59.83 25.77 1.32
C GLY A 37 -58.41 25.41 0.87
N GLY A 38 -58.15 24.12 0.62
CA GLY A 38 -56.86 23.68 0.09
C GLY A 38 -56.53 24.38 -1.24
N VAL A 39 -55.23 24.42 -1.56
CA VAL A 39 -54.70 25.01 -2.79
C VAL A 39 -55.49 24.49 -4.00
N THR A 40 -56.08 25.38 -4.78
CA THR A 40 -56.78 25.03 -6.02
C THR A 40 -55.81 25.01 -7.22
N PRO A 41 -56.14 24.34 -8.34
CA PRO A 41 -55.30 24.39 -9.54
C PRO A 41 -55.00 25.82 -10.00
N ALA A 42 -55.99 26.71 -9.88
CA ALA A 42 -55.83 28.14 -10.18
C ALA A 42 -54.85 28.85 -9.22
N ASP A 43 -54.78 28.45 -7.95
CA ASP A 43 -53.85 29.02 -6.98
C ASP A 43 -52.40 28.60 -7.23
N VAL A 44 -52.18 27.39 -7.79
CA VAL A 44 -50.87 26.92 -8.22
C VAL A 44 -50.41 27.71 -9.45
N HIS A 45 -51.31 27.91 -10.42
CA HIS A 45 -51.02 28.61 -11.66
C HIS A 45 -50.63 30.10 -11.45
N HIS A 46 -51.28 30.79 -10.52
CA HIS A 46 -51.02 32.21 -10.24
C HIS A 46 -49.90 32.44 -9.22
N LYS A 47 -49.21 31.37 -8.78
CA LYS A 47 -48.19 31.48 -7.74
C LYS A 47 -46.87 32.00 -8.33
N VAL A 48 -46.50 33.23 -7.96
CA VAL A 48 -45.19 33.80 -8.30
C VAL A 48 -44.24 33.69 -7.09
N PHE A 49 -43.11 33.01 -7.28
CA PHE A 49 -42.04 32.92 -6.27
C PHE A 49 -41.05 34.09 -6.41
N SER A 50 -40.51 34.56 -5.28
CA SER A 50 -39.49 35.61 -5.27
C SER A 50 -38.10 35.05 -5.55
N THR A 51 -37.33 35.71 -6.43
CA THR A 51 -35.96 35.29 -6.77
C THR A 51 -34.97 35.76 -5.69
N VAL A 52 -34.14 34.85 -5.15
CA VAL A 52 -33.12 35.20 -4.14
C VAL A 52 -31.80 35.54 -4.83
N ARG A 53 -31.27 36.77 -4.62
CA ARG A 53 -30.10 37.30 -5.35
C ARG A 53 -28.71 36.81 -4.87
N PHE A 54 -28.61 36.17 -3.71
CA PHE A 54 -27.32 35.87 -3.07
C PHE A 54 -27.17 34.44 -2.54
N ARG A 55 -27.96 33.48 -3.03
CA ARG A 55 -27.84 32.03 -2.70
C ARG A 55 -28.19 31.17 -3.91
N GLU A 56 -27.73 29.91 -3.91
CA GLU A 56 -28.17 28.88 -4.85
C GLU A 56 -29.71 28.80 -4.81
N GLY A 57 -30.34 29.25 -5.89
CA GLY A 57 -31.79 29.23 -6.06
C GLY A 57 -32.20 27.99 -6.86
N TYR A 58 -33.46 27.60 -6.73
CA TYR A 58 -34.08 26.61 -7.61
C TYR A 58 -34.11 27.15 -9.05
N ASP A 59 -33.91 26.29 -10.03
CA ASP A 59 -34.07 26.64 -11.45
C ASP A 59 -35.54 26.97 -11.71
N MET A 60 -35.81 28.17 -12.22
CA MET A 60 -37.18 28.62 -12.50
C MET A 60 -37.89 27.72 -13.53
N ALA A 61 -37.17 27.20 -14.52
CA ALA A 61 -37.75 26.33 -15.54
C ALA A 61 -38.15 24.96 -14.97
N GLU A 62 -37.35 24.43 -14.03
CA GLU A 62 -37.66 23.19 -13.32
C GLU A 62 -38.84 23.39 -12.36
N VAL A 63 -38.88 24.51 -11.64
CA VAL A 63 -39.99 24.87 -10.75
C VAL A 63 -41.29 25.05 -11.55
N ASP A 64 -41.26 25.77 -12.67
CA ASP A 64 -42.43 25.96 -13.55
C ASP A 64 -42.94 24.62 -14.11
N GLY A 65 -42.03 23.73 -14.51
CA GLY A 65 -42.36 22.37 -14.97
C GLY A 65 -43.02 21.52 -13.89
N PHE A 66 -42.50 21.58 -12.66
CA PHE A 66 -43.10 20.90 -11.52
C PHE A 66 -44.49 21.45 -11.17
N LEU A 67 -44.68 22.78 -11.20
CA LEU A 67 -45.98 23.40 -10.94
C LEU A 67 -47.03 23.01 -11.99
N ALA A 68 -46.66 22.90 -13.27
CA ALA A 68 -47.56 22.40 -14.31
C ALA A 68 -47.99 20.94 -14.06
N GLN A 69 -47.07 20.09 -13.56
CA GLN A 69 -47.37 18.71 -13.19
C GLN A 69 -48.32 18.65 -11.97
N VAL A 70 -48.10 19.51 -10.98
CA VAL A 70 -48.97 19.62 -9.79
C VAL A 70 -50.37 20.10 -10.19
N GLU A 71 -50.47 21.11 -11.07
CA GLU A 71 -51.74 21.62 -11.59
C GLU A 71 -52.54 20.53 -12.32
N ALA A 72 -51.89 19.78 -13.20
CA ALA A 72 -52.51 18.68 -13.93
C ALA A 72 -53.01 17.56 -12.99
N THR A 73 -52.19 17.20 -11.99
CA THR A 73 -52.54 16.17 -11.00
C THR A 73 -53.73 16.62 -10.15
N LEU A 74 -53.72 17.86 -9.67
CA LEU A 74 -54.78 18.39 -8.83
C LEU A 74 -56.11 18.52 -9.60
N THR A 75 -56.05 18.94 -10.87
CA THR A 75 -57.22 18.95 -11.77
C THR A 75 -57.78 17.54 -11.96
N GLY A 76 -56.91 16.55 -12.15
CA GLY A 76 -57.29 15.14 -12.25
C GLY A 76 -57.98 14.63 -10.98
N LEU A 77 -57.40 14.88 -9.81
CA LEU A 77 -57.97 14.45 -8.53
C LEU A 77 -59.31 15.11 -8.22
N LEU A 78 -59.49 16.39 -8.57
CA LEU A 78 -60.76 17.08 -8.38
C LEU A 78 -61.84 16.54 -9.33
N HIS A 79 -61.48 16.22 -10.57
CA HIS A 79 -62.38 15.57 -11.52
C HIS A 79 -62.77 14.17 -11.06
N GLU A 80 -61.81 13.35 -10.63
CA GLU A 80 -62.06 12.01 -10.10
C GLU A 80 -62.95 12.05 -8.86
N ARG A 81 -62.69 13.00 -7.93
CA ARG A 81 -63.56 13.21 -6.78
C ARG A 81 -64.98 13.59 -7.19
N ALA A 82 -65.15 14.43 -8.21
CA ALA A 82 -66.48 14.80 -8.72
C ALA A 82 -67.21 13.59 -9.31
N VAL A 83 -66.51 12.76 -10.10
CA VAL A 83 -67.05 11.52 -10.67
C VAL A 83 -67.42 10.51 -9.58
N LEU A 84 -66.57 10.32 -8.58
CA LEU A 84 -66.83 9.43 -7.44
C LEU A 84 -68.01 9.93 -6.60
N THR A 85 -68.12 11.24 -6.38
CA THR A 85 -69.25 11.85 -5.67
C THR A 85 -70.54 11.67 -6.45
N ALA A 86 -70.50 11.83 -7.78
CA ALA A 86 -71.66 11.58 -8.66
C ALA A 86 -72.07 10.10 -8.67
N ARG A 87 -71.09 9.17 -8.69
CA ARG A 87 -71.36 7.72 -8.61
C ARG A 87 -71.97 7.33 -7.26
N LEU A 88 -71.47 7.87 -6.15
CA LEU A 88 -72.02 7.65 -4.82
C LEU A 88 -73.41 8.26 -4.65
N GLY A 89 -73.69 9.39 -5.30
CA GLY A 89 -75.02 10.01 -5.33
C GLY A 89 -76.04 9.30 -6.23
N ALA A 90 -75.57 8.61 -7.28
CA ALA A 90 -76.40 7.86 -8.21
C ALA A 90 -76.74 6.43 -7.73
N LEU A 91 -76.09 5.94 -6.67
CA LEU A 91 -76.52 4.71 -6.01
C LEU A 91 -77.87 4.98 -5.30
N PRO A 92 -78.95 4.26 -5.65
CA PRO A 92 -80.22 4.44 -4.97
C PRO A 92 -80.07 4.10 -3.48
N ARG A 93 -80.50 5.02 -2.61
CA ARG A 93 -80.70 4.76 -1.18
C ARG A 93 -81.88 3.79 -1.04
N SER A 94 -81.62 2.50 -1.26
CA SER A 94 -82.64 1.46 -1.18
C SER A 94 -82.06 0.28 -0.40
N GLY A 95 -82.28 0.30 0.91
CA GLY A 95 -82.25 -0.91 1.72
C GLY A 95 -83.48 -1.74 1.36
N ASP A 96 -83.27 -2.87 0.68
CA ASP A 96 -84.29 -3.87 0.34
C ASP A 96 -83.68 -5.25 0.67
N PRO A 97 -84.36 -6.14 1.43
CA PRO A 97 -83.82 -7.41 1.95
C PRO A 97 -83.37 -8.47 0.93
N SER A 98 -83.43 -8.19 -0.38
CA SER A 98 -82.86 -9.07 -1.42
C SER A 98 -81.36 -8.85 -1.67
N GLN A 99 -80.72 -7.92 -0.96
CA GLN A 99 -79.27 -7.65 -1.07
C GLN A 99 -78.37 -8.62 -0.30
N THR A 100 -78.91 -9.50 0.54
CA THR A 100 -78.10 -10.39 1.39
C THR A 100 -77.28 -11.38 0.57
N SER A 101 -77.83 -11.93 -0.51
CA SER A 101 -77.14 -12.90 -1.39
C SER A 101 -76.12 -12.25 -2.32
N ALA A 102 -76.41 -11.05 -2.84
CA ALA A 102 -75.46 -10.25 -3.61
C ALA A 102 -74.31 -9.74 -2.73
N GLY A 103 -74.62 -9.28 -1.51
CA GLY A 103 -73.65 -8.89 -0.50
C GLY A 103 -72.78 -10.06 -0.03
N GLU A 104 -73.34 -11.25 0.16
CA GLU A 104 -72.58 -12.48 0.46
C GLU A 104 -71.64 -12.88 -0.68
N ASN A 105 -72.08 -12.78 -1.93
CA ASN A 105 -71.24 -13.09 -3.09
C ASN A 105 -70.09 -12.08 -3.25
N VAL A 106 -70.37 -10.78 -3.07
CA VAL A 106 -69.33 -9.74 -3.06
C VAL A 106 -68.36 -9.97 -1.90
N ALA A 107 -68.84 -10.26 -0.69
CA ALA A 107 -68.01 -10.55 0.47
C ALA A 107 -67.12 -11.79 0.24
N ARG A 108 -67.64 -12.84 -0.41
CA ARG A 108 -66.88 -14.06 -0.72
C ARG A 108 -65.81 -13.80 -1.78
N ILE A 109 -66.11 -13.03 -2.81
CA ILE A 109 -65.14 -12.65 -3.85
C ILE A 109 -64.04 -11.76 -3.26
N VAL A 110 -64.40 -10.80 -2.40
CA VAL A 110 -63.44 -9.95 -1.70
C VAL A 110 -62.55 -10.78 -0.78
N ALA A 111 -63.11 -11.75 -0.05
CA ALA A 111 -62.34 -12.67 0.79
C ALA A 111 -61.36 -13.54 -0.01
N VAL A 112 -61.79 -14.06 -1.17
CA VAL A 112 -60.91 -14.82 -2.08
C VAL A 112 -59.82 -13.92 -2.66
N ALA A 113 -60.15 -12.68 -3.03
CA ALA A 113 -59.18 -11.71 -3.54
C ALA A 113 -58.16 -11.30 -2.46
N GLN A 114 -58.58 -11.08 -1.22
CA GLN A 114 -57.68 -10.83 -0.08
C GLN A 114 -56.79 -12.03 0.23
N GLN A 115 -57.36 -13.25 0.25
CA GLN A 115 -56.58 -14.46 0.44
C GLN A 115 -55.54 -14.66 -0.68
N ALA A 116 -55.90 -14.35 -1.93
CA ALA A 116 -54.98 -14.40 -3.06
C ALA A 116 -53.87 -13.33 -2.93
N ALA A 117 -54.21 -12.11 -2.51
CA ALA A 117 -53.24 -11.06 -2.26
C ALA A 117 -52.26 -11.44 -1.14
N ASP A 118 -52.77 -11.98 -0.02
CA ASP A 118 -51.96 -12.45 1.10
C ASP A 118 -51.02 -13.59 0.69
N GLN A 119 -51.48 -14.48 -0.20
CA GLN A 119 -50.63 -15.54 -0.74
C GLN A 119 -49.49 -14.98 -1.59
N VAL A 120 -49.77 -14.04 -2.50
CA VAL A 120 -48.73 -13.41 -3.33
C VAL A 120 -47.71 -12.65 -2.46
N ILE A 121 -48.15 -11.99 -1.39
CA ILE A 121 -47.24 -11.32 -0.46
C ILE A 121 -46.32 -12.33 0.24
N ARG A 122 -46.87 -13.47 0.70
CA ARG A 122 -46.07 -14.53 1.31
C ARG A 122 -45.04 -15.11 0.34
N ASP A 123 -45.48 -15.45 -0.87
CA ASP A 123 -44.61 -16.01 -1.90
C ASP A 123 -43.49 -15.01 -2.28
N ALA A 124 -43.83 -13.72 -2.42
CA ALA A 124 -42.86 -12.66 -2.69
C ALA A 124 -41.84 -12.49 -1.55
N HIS A 125 -42.28 -12.56 -0.28
CA HIS A 125 -41.39 -12.50 0.87
C HIS A 125 -40.46 -13.72 0.95
N GLU A 126 -40.96 -14.92 0.66
CA GLU A 126 -40.15 -16.14 0.63
C GLU A 126 -39.11 -16.09 -0.48
N GLN A 127 -39.49 -15.67 -1.68
CA GLN A 127 -38.55 -15.45 -2.80
C GLN A 127 -37.51 -14.38 -2.47
N ALA A 128 -37.91 -13.27 -1.83
CA ALA A 128 -36.97 -12.24 -1.41
C ALA A 128 -35.98 -12.77 -0.36
N ALA A 129 -36.46 -13.53 0.62
CA ALA A 129 -35.60 -14.16 1.63
C ALA A 129 -34.61 -15.16 1.01
N GLU A 130 -35.05 -15.93 0.01
CA GLU A 130 -34.19 -16.85 -0.73
C GLU A 130 -33.12 -16.08 -1.52
N ILE A 131 -33.50 -15.03 -2.25
CA ILE A 131 -32.56 -14.18 -3.01
C ILE A 131 -31.51 -13.57 -2.07
N ILE A 132 -31.93 -13.05 -0.92
CA ILE A 132 -31.01 -12.48 0.08
C ILE A 132 -30.05 -13.55 0.60
N THR A 133 -30.55 -14.73 0.94
CA THR A 133 -29.72 -15.84 1.43
C THR A 133 -28.71 -16.31 0.38
N GLN A 134 -29.16 -16.46 -0.87
CA GLN A 134 -28.28 -16.81 -1.98
C GLN A 134 -27.25 -15.71 -2.28
N ALA A 135 -27.64 -14.44 -2.18
CA ALA A 135 -26.73 -13.31 -2.38
C ALA A 135 -25.63 -13.29 -1.30
N HIS A 136 -25.99 -13.49 -0.03
CA HIS A 136 -25.01 -13.61 1.06
C HIS A 136 -24.10 -14.82 0.86
N ALA A 137 -24.64 -16.01 0.58
CA ALA A 137 -23.83 -17.20 0.35
C ALA A 137 -22.85 -17.03 -0.83
N ARG A 138 -23.27 -16.33 -1.90
CA ARG A 138 -22.38 -15.99 -3.02
C ARG A 138 -21.32 -14.97 -2.64
N ALA A 139 -21.67 -13.96 -1.83
CA ALA A 139 -20.71 -12.98 -1.33
C ALA A 139 -19.63 -13.66 -0.48
N ASP A 140 -20.04 -14.48 0.49
CA ASP A 140 -19.14 -15.23 1.37
C ASP A 140 -18.21 -16.14 0.54
N ALA A 141 -18.75 -16.85 -0.46
CA ALA A 141 -17.96 -17.71 -1.34
C ALA A 141 -16.93 -16.93 -2.17
N VAL A 142 -17.27 -15.71 -2.61
CA VAL A 142 -16.33 -14.84 -3.35
C VAL A 142 -15.24 -14.32 -2.41
N GLU A 143 -15.59 -13.96 -1.17
CA GLU A 143 -14.62 -13.53 -0.16
C GLU A 143 -13.64 -14.65 0.18
N ASP A 144 -14.14 -15.86 0.44
CA ASP A 144 -13.30 -17.04 0.71
C ASP A 144 -12.38 -17.37 -0.47
N ALA A 145 -12.90 -17.34 -1.69
CA ALA A 145 -12.11 -17.57 -2.90
C ALA A 145 -11.04 -16.49 -3.10
N ALA A 146 -11.37 -15.22 -2.83
CA ALA A 146 -10.43 -14.11 -2.92
C ALA A 146 -9.33 -14.22 -1.85
N ALA A 147 -9.70 -14.57 -0.61
CA ALA A 147 -8.76 -14.78 0.49
C ALA A 147 -7.80 -15.95 0.19
N ALA A 148 -8.32 -17.08 -0.30
CA ALA A 148 -7.49 -18.21 -0.71
C ALA A 148 -6.53 -17.85 -1.85
N ALA A 149 -7.01 -17.12 -2.86
CA ALA A 149 -6.18 -16.66 -3.96
C ALA A 149 -5.11 -15.65 -3.51
N ALA A 150 -5.43 -14.76 -2.56
CA ALA A 150 -4.46 -13.83 -1.97
C ALA A 150 -3.35 -14.59 -1.21
N ALA A 151 -3.73 -15.56 -0.38
CA ALA A 151 -2.77 -16.38 0.37
C ALA A 151 -1.81 -17.16 -0.55
N VAL A 152 -2.30 -17.67 -1.69
CA VAL A 152 -1.43 -18.31 -2.70
C VAL A 152 -0.45 -17.31 -3.30
N ARG A 153 -0.92 -16.13 -3.71
CA ARG A 153 -0.04 -15.08 -4.28
C ARG A 153 1.03 -14.62 -3.28
N GLU A 154 0.67 -14.50 -2.01
CA GLU A 154 1.62 -14.13 -0.95
C GLU A 154 2.69 -15.22 -0.75
N ARG A 155 2.29 -16.50 -0.68
CA ARG A 155 3.25 -17.62 -0.58
C ARG A 155 4.18 -17.68 -1.78
N ASP A 156 3.65 -17.47 -2.97
CA ASP A 156 4.44 -17.41 -4.20
C ASP A 156 5.42 -16.24 -4.19
N ALA A 157 4.96 -15.04 -3.80
CA ALA A 157 5.79 -13.85 -3.69
C ALA A 157 6.91 -14.05 -2.66
N ALA A 158 6.59 -14.59 -1.48
CA ALA A 158 7.57 -14.91 -0.44
C ALA A 158 8.60 -15.95 -0.91
N THR A 159 8.16 -16.96 -1.67
CA THR A 159 9.05 -17.99 -2.24
C THR A 159 9.99 -17.39 -3.27
N ARG A 160 9.46 -16.59 -4.21
CA ARG A 160 10.28 -15.88 -5.22
C ARG A 160 11.28 -14.93 -4.56
N HIS A 161 10.85 -14.21 -3.52
CA HIS A 161 11.73 -13.31 -2.77
C HIS A 161 12.88 -14.07 -2.11
N ARG A 162 12.58 -15.16 -1.39
CA ARG A 162 13.63 -15.99 -0.77
C ARG A 162 14.59 -16.57 -1.80
N ALA A 163 14.08 -17.03 -2.94
CA ALA A 163 14.91 -17.55 -4.02
C ALA A 163 15.84 -16.47 -4.60
N ALA A 164 15.32 -15.27 -4.88
CA ALA A 164 16.11 -14.14 -5.37
C ALA A 164 17.18 -13.70 -4.35
N MET A 165 16.85 -13.67 -3.06
CA MET A 165 17.83 -13.34 -2.01
C MET A 165 18.93 -14.39 -1.90
N ALA A 166 18.58 -15.68 -1.97
CA ALA A 166 19.56 -16.75 -1.97
C ALA A 166 20.50 -16.70 -3.20
N GLU A 167 19.97 -16.33 -4.37
CA GLU A 167 20.77 -16.11 -5.57
C GLU A 167 21.73 -14.93 -5.40
N LEU A 168 21.24 -13.79 -4.89
CA LEU A 168 22.07 -12.61 -4.62
C LEU A 168 23.19 -12.91 -3.62
N ASP A 169 22.92 -13.65 -2.55
CA ASP A 169 23.94 -14.09 -1.58
C ASP A 169 24.94 -15.07 -2.21
N GLY A 170 24.49 -15.95 -3.11
CA GLY A 170 25.35 -16.82 -3.90
C GLY A 170 26.31 -16.04 -4.82
N LEU A 171 25.80 -15.01 -5.51
CA LEU A 171 26.60 -14.12 -6.34
C LEU A 171 27.58 -13.29 -5.49
N ARG A 172 27.12 -12.76 -4.35
CA ARG A 172 27.95 -11.98 -3.42
C ARG A 172 29.10 -12.81 -2.88
N SER A 173 28.82 -14.01 -2.36
CA SER A 173 29.85 -14.92 -1.81
C SER A 173 30.85 -15.37 -2.88
N THR A 174 30.43 -15.52 -4.13
CA THR A 174 31.33 -15.83 -5.25
C THR A 174 32.24 -14.66 -5.58
N ARG A 175 31.71 -13.44 -5.65
CA ARG A 175 32.51 -12.22 -5.84
C ARG A 175 33.47 -12.00 -4.68
N GLU A 176 33.03 -12.18 -3.44
CA GLU A 176 33.87 -12.10 -2.25
C GLU A 176 35.01 -13.11 -2.32
N ARG A 177 34.75 -14.37 -2.67
CA ARG A 177 35.82 -15.38 -2.86
C ARG A 177 36.81 -14.96 -3.94
N ARG A 178 36.35 -14.43 -5.07
CA ARG A 178 37.24 -13.96 -6.14
C ARG A 178 38.09 -12.77 -5.71
N ILE A 179 37.53 -11.85 -4.95
CA ILE A 179 38.27 -10.73 -4.36
C ILE A 179 39.39 -11.25 -3.45
N HIS A 180 39.07 -12.18 -2.54
CA HIS A 180 40.07 -12.79 -1.67
C HIS A 180 41.17 -13.52 -2.46
N GLU A 181 40.80 -14.27 -3.50
CA GLU A 181 41.74 -14.94 -4.40
C GLU A 181 42.68 -13.95 -5.12
N LEU A 182 42.14 -12.85 -5.64
CA LEU A 182 42.93 -11.81 -6.31
C LEU A 182 43.89 -11.11 -5.33
N TYR A 183 43.45 -10.86 -4.10
CA TYR A 183 44.32 -10.31 -3.05
C TYR A 183 45.44 -11.29 -2.67
N ALA A 184 45.12 -12.57 -2.50
CA ALA A 184 46.11 -13.60 -2.22
C ALA A 184 47.13 -13.72 -3.36
N LEU A 185 46.66 -13.76 -4.62
CA LEU A 185 47.53 -13.81 -5.80
C LEU A 185 48.48 -12.61 -5.85
N THR A 186 47.96 -11.41 -5.60
CA THR A 186 48.77 -10.18 -5.61
C THR A 186 49.83 -10.21 -4.50
N ARG A 187 49.45 -10.64 -3.29
CA ARG A 187 50.35 -10.79 -2.16
C ARG A 187 51.45 -11.81 -2.44
N ASP A 188 51.08 -12.98 -2.95
CA ASP A 188 52.00 -14.06 -3.26
C ASP A 188 52.96 -13.68 -4.37
N TYR A 189 52.46 -13.01 -5.42
CA TYR A 189 53.30 -12.49 -6.50
C TYR A 189 54.31 -11.48 -5.97
N GLY A 190 53.87 -10.53 -5.13
CA GLY A 190 54.76 -9.56 -4.48
C GLY A 190 55.85 -10.24 -3.64
N ALA A 191 55.48 -11.20 -2.80
CA ALA A 191 56.44 -11.94 -1.97
C ALA A 191 57.45 -12.74 -2.81
N ARG A 192 57.00 -13.42 -3.87
CA ARG A 192 57.86 -14.16 -4.80
C ARG A 192 58.81 -13.25 -5.55
N PHE A 193 58.32 -12.09 -6.00
CA PHE A 193 59.13 -11.10 -6.69
C PHE A 193 60.24 -10.55 -5.79
N THR A 194 59.89 -10.13 -4.56
CA THR A 194 60.86 -9.65 -3.57
C THR A 194 61.89 -10.73 -3.24
N GLY A 195 61.44 -11.97 -2.97
CA GLY A 195 62.34 -13.09 -2.69
C GLY A 195 63.29 -13.41 -3.86
N SER A 196 62.81 -13.31 -5.10
CA SER A 196 63.64 -13.47 -6.30
C SER A 196 64.70 -12.38 -6.40
N MET A 197 64.32 -11.12 -6.21
CA MET A 197 65.27 -9.99 -6.23
C MET A 197 66.31 -10.07 -5.12
N GLU A 198 65.91 -10.44 -3.90
CA GLU A 198 66.85 -10.67 -2.80
C GLU A 198 67.80 -11.83 -3.08
N SER A 199 67.30 -12.91 -3.69
CA SER A 199 68.12 -14.05 -4.10
C SER A 199 69.13 -13.63 -5.17
N GLN A 200 68.70 -12.87 -6.18
CA GLN A 200 69.56 -12.34 -7.23
C GLN A 200 70.63 -11.40 -6.66
N ALA A 201 70.27 -10.51 -5.74
CA ALA A 201 71.20 -9.64 -5.05
C ALA A 201 72.25 -10.44 -4.24
N ARG A 202 71.82 -11.45 -3.46
CA ARG A 202 72.73 -12.34 -2.73
C ARG A 202 73.66 -13.12 -3.66
N GLN A 203 73.17 -13.57 -4.81
CA GLN A 203 73.97 -14.28 -5.82
C GLN A 203 75.05 -13.37 -6.42
N ILE A 204 74.72 -12.14 -6.80
CA ILE A 204 75.69 -11.15 -7.30
C ILE A 204 76.76 -10.88 -6.23
N HIS A 205 76.35 -10.63 -4.98
CA HIS A 205 77.30 -10.45 -3.88
C HIS A 205 78.19 -11.67 -3.63
N ALA A 206 77.68 -12.88 -3.80
CA ALA A 206 78.47 -14.10 -3.69
C ALA A 206 79.50 -14.23 -4.82
N LEU A 207 79.10 -13.95 -6.07
CA LEU A 207 79.98 -13.95 -7.23
C LEU A 207 81.10 -12.91 -7.06
N VAL A 208 80.78 -11.68 -6.64
CA VAL A 208 81.78 -10.64 -6.38
C VAL A 208 82.84 -11.09 -5.38
N ARG A 209 82.42 -11.65 -4.22
CA ARG A 209 83.36 -12.16 -3.22
C ARG A 209 84.22 -13.33 -3.73
N ASP A 210 83.67 -14.16 -4.61
CA ASP A 210 84.45 -15.25 -5.21
C ASP A 210 85.51 -14.70 -6.18
N LEU A 211 85.15 -13.72 -7.01
CA LEU A 211 86.11 -13.00 -7.87
C LEU A 211 87.22 -12.32 -7.04
N GLU A 212 86.86 -11.66 -5.93
CA GLU A 212 87.84 -11.04 -5.01
C GLU A 212 88.80 -12.10 -4.45
N ARG A 213 88.29 -13.24 -3.98
CA ARG A 213 89.13 -14.34 -3.48
C ARG A 213 90.04 -14.93 -4.57
N GLN A 214 89.54 -15.07 -5.80
CA GLN A 214 90.35 -15.53 -6.93
C GLN A 214 91.46 -14.53 -7.27
N ALA A 215 91.16 -13.23 -7.26
CA ALA A 215 92.16 -12.19 -7.45
C ALA A 215 93.22 -12.20 -6.35
N ASP A 216 92.82 -12.33 -5.08
CA ASP A 216 93.74 -12.45 -3.94
C ASP A 216 94.60 -13.73 -4.00
N ALA A 217 94.04 -14.84 -4.50
CA ALA A 217 94.78 -16.08 -4.70
C ALA A 217 95.84 -15.92 -5.80
N LEU A 218 95.48 -15.34 -6.95
CA LEU A 218 96.42 -15.06 -8.04
C LEU A 218 97.51 -14.06 -7.60
N LEU A 219 97.15 -13.01 -6.87
CA LEU A 219 98.13 -12.07 -6.31
C LEU A 219 99.10 -12.77 -5.36
N ARG A 220 98.63 -13.73 -4.55
CA ARG A 220 99.46 -14.52 -3.64
C ARG A 220 100.34 -15.55 -4.36
N GLU A 221 99.89 -16.09 -5.50
CA GLU A 221 100.71 -16.96 -6.37
C GLU A 221 101.83 -16.18 -7.07
N LEU A 222 101.61 -14.90 -7.40
CA LEU A 222 102.63 -14.04 -8.01
C LEU A 222 103.71 -13.55 -7.01
N ASP A 223 103.46 -13.60 -5.71
CA ASP A 223 104.41 -13.15 -4.67
C ASP A 223 104.57 -14.16 -3.51
N PRO A 224 105.34 -15.24 -3.72
CA PRO A 224 105.55 -16.28 -2.70
C PRO A 224 106.42 -15.79 -1.51
N SER A 225 107.02 -14.60 -1.60
CA SER A 225 107.96 -14.07 -0.60
C SER A 225 107.28 -13.34 0.57
N SER A 226 106.01 -12.96 0.44
CA SER A 226 105.29 -12.20 1.48
C SER A 226 104.59 -13.09 2.54
N ALA A 227 104.39 -14.38 2.25
CA ALA A 227 103.68 -15.31 3.14
C ALA A 227 104.48 -15.72 4.40
N HIS A 228 105.80 -15.55 4.41
CA HIS A 228 106.64 -15.85 5.59
C HIS A 228 106.76 -14.70 6.61
N ALA A 229 106.29 -13.48 6.29
CA ALA A 229 106.41 -12.34 7.20
C ALA A 229 105.30 -12.26 8.26
N ALA A 230 104.14 -12.91 8.03
CA ALA A 230 102.96 -12.78 8.91
C ALA A 230 102.85 -13.85 10.01
N ALA A 231 103.82 -14.78 10.14
CA ALA A 231 103.73 -15.92 11.06
C ALA A 231 104.53 -15.78 12.37
N THR A 232 105.13 -14.62 12.69
CA THR A 232 106.06 -14.50 13.84
C THR A 232 105.67 -13.50 14.94
N GLU A 233 104.42 -13.01 15.05
CA GLU A 233 104.05 -12.18 16.21
C GLU A 233 102.82 -12.70 16.96
N GLN A 234 103.11 -13.32 18.11
CA GLN A 234 102.20 -13.65 19.21
C GLN A 234 102.73 -12.94 20.49
N PRO A 235 101.96 -12.88 21.59
CA PRO A 235 101.24 -11.71 22.10
C PRO A 235 101.90 -11.08 23.35
N ALA A 236 101.56 -9.82 23.68
CA ALA A 236 101.87 -9.22 24.99
C ALA A 236 100.69 -8.42 25.55
N ALA A 237 100.42 -8.68 26.82
CA ALA A 237 99.33 -8.19 27.66
C ALA A 237 99.63 -6.81 28.30
N GLU A 238 98.69 -6.38 29.17
CA GLU A 238 98.70 -5.23 30.13
C GLU A 238 97.96 -3.96 29.64
N ASP A 239 97.16 -3.22 30.42
CA ASP A 239 96.63 -3.32 31.79
C ASP A 239 95.57 -2.18 31.96
N ALA A 240 94.63 -2.34 32.91
CA ALA A 240 93.72 -1.37 33.60
C ALA A 240 93.17 -0.12 32.85
N GLY A 241 91.86 0.15 32.67
CA GLY A 241 90.75 0.29 33.66
C GLY A 241 90.54 1.78 34.08
N PRO A 242 89.39 2.24 34.62
CA PRO A 242 87.97 2.06 34.24
C PRO A 242 87.14 3.40 34.25
N LEU A 243 85.82 3.28 34.02
CA LEU A 243 84.69 4.13 34.48
C LEU A 243 83.89 4.91 33.42
N GLY A 244 82.58 4.63 33.40
CA GLY A 244 81.57 5.45 32.72
C GLY A 244 80.26 4.73 32.44
N ARG A 245 79.54 4.31 33.49
CA ARG A 245 78.12 3.89 33.40
C ARG A 245 77.26 5.01 32.80
N THR A 246 76.26 4.66 31.99
CA THR A 246 74.83 4.58 32.39
C THR A 246 73.96 3.96 31.29
N PRO A 247 72.73 3.50 31.64
CA PRO A 247 71.94 2.57 30.84
C PRO A 247 70.64 3.19 30.27
N GLN A 248 69.92 2.36 29.49
CA GLN A 248 68.46 2.16 29.58
C GLN A 248 67.51 2.72 28.49
N ALA A 249 66.89 1.74 27.80
CA ALA A 249 65.48 1.59 27.37
C ALA A 249 64.83 2.46 26.27
N ALA A 250 64.32 1.77 25.23
CA ALA A 250 62.89 1.56 24.89
C ALA A 250 62.84 0.97 23.46
N GLY A 251 62.22 -0.16 23.13
CA GLY A 251 60.84 -0.57 23.40
C GLY A 251 59.91 -0.09 22.26
N PRO A 252 59.37 -0.96 21.37
CA PRO A 252 58.45 -0.56 20.32
C PRO A 252 56.99 -0.58 20.82
N SER A 253 56.15 0.34 20.34
CA SER A 253 54.70 0.29 20.56
C SER A 253 53.92 0.61 19.28
N LYS A 254 53.09 -0.39 18.91
CA LYS A 254 51.85 -0.41 18.11
C LYS A 254 51.71 0.44 16.86
#